data_AF-A0A4S8IQQ7-F1
#
_entry.id   AF-A0A4S8IQQ7-F1
#
_cell.length_a   1.000
_cell.length_b   1.000
_cell.length_c   1.000
_cell.angle_alpha   90.00
_cell.angle_beta   90.00
_cell.angle_gamma   90.00
#
_symmetry.space_group_name_H-M   'P 1'
#
loop_
_entity.id
_entity.type
_entity.pdbx_description
1 polymer ?
#
loop_
_entity_poly.entity_id
_entity_poly.type
_entity_poly.pdbx_seq_one_letter_code
_entity_poly.pdbx_strand_id
1 'polypeptide(L)'
;MSAKLKVDELRAELSHRGLNTSGTKPTLVRRLDAALRKEKREAEASDKADSLTDGVSKGAKKRRKDAAGDAMVENAEEDEGGNKEEKRVTMTKKNGAVLDPFLPDHIKSSFHVLNKGEEMYSATLNQTNVGNNNNKFFVIQALESDDGIRYMVYHRWGRVGVRGQDKLLGPYTSQEAAIHEFEKKFYDKTKNQWCLRKEFKCHPKCYTWLEMDYTDSENGTVMHCYNAEKLPLGKLSKSTILKGYDVLRRISEVIAQSDRKKLEELSGEFYTVIPHDFGFRKMRMFHFSSLVCEFVIDSPSKLKRKLEMVESLAEIEIATKLLKDDSETQVVLMLKDDPLYCRYEQLHCELSPIEADTNEFAMVKKYLLNTHAKTHSGYRVDIVQIFKISRKGELECYGKFSSTKNRMLLWHGSRLTNWTGILSQGLRIAPPEAPVTGYMFGKGVYFADMFSKSANYCCASSQLRDGVLLLCEVALGEMAELLAADYNADRLPKGKLSTKGVGATAPDILDSQVLEDGVVVPLGTPKEQNNLQCSLLYNEYIVYNIEQIRMRYVIHVLFDFKN
;
A
#
# COMPACT_ATOMS: atom_id res chain seq x y z
N MET A 1 -12.94 4.75 -41.48
CA MET A 1 -13.05 5.93 -42.36
C MET A 1 -13.14 7.23 -41.56
N SER A 2 -13.88 7.25 -40.45
CA SER A 2 -13.95 8.31 -39.43
C SER A 2 -12.63 8.97 -39.00
N ALA A 3 -11.53 8.21 -38.84
CA ALA A 3 -10.25 8.75 -38.39
C ALA A 3 -9.61 9.77 -39.36
N LYS A 4 -10.02 9.76 -40.64
CA LYS A 4 -9.53 10.68 -41.68
C LYS A 4 -10.33 11.99 -41.74
N LEU A 5 -11.49 12.07 -41.08
CA LEU A 5 -12.35 13.26 -41.07
C LEU A 5 -11.78 14.38 -40.21
N LYS A 6 -12.09 15.63 -40.56
CA LYS A 6 -11.82 16.82 -39.74
C LYS A 6 -12.81 16.89 -38.57
N VAL A 7 -12.50 17.69 -37.54
CA VAL A 7 -13.33 17.80 -36.33
C VAL A 7 -14.74 18.30 -36.63
N ASP A 8 -14.87 19.26 -37.55
CA ASP A 8 -16.17 19.83 -37.91
C ASP A 8 -17.03 18.83 -38.69
N GLU A 9 -16.40 18.03 -39.58
CA GLU A 9 -17.05 16.92 -40.28
C GLU A 9 -17.53 15.84 -39.29
N LEU A 10 -16.70 15.49 -38.30
CA LEU A 10 -17.09 14.54 -37.24
C LEU A 10 -18.27 15.04 -36.41
N ARG A 11 -18.33 16.34 -36.11
CA ARG A 11 -19.45 16.93 -35.35
C ARG A 11 -20.72 16.98 -36.18
N ALA A 12 -20.63 17.31 -37.48
CA ALA A 12 -21.77 17.27 -38.38
C ALA A 12 -22.35 15.85 -38.48
N GLU A 13 -21.49 14.84 -38.64
CA GLU A 13 -21.89 13.44 -38.79
C GLU A 13 -22.51 12.86 -37.50
N LEU A 14 -22.01 13.28 -36.34
CA LEU A 14 -22.58 12.95 -35.03
C LEU A 14 -23.90 13.69 -34.79
N SER A 15 -24.00 14.97 -35.15
CA SER A 15 -25.22 15.77 -35.01
C SER A 15 -26.35 15.23 -35.87
N HIS A 16 -26.05 14.78 -37.10
CA HIS A 16 -27.03 14.16 -37.99
C HIS A 16 -27.61 12.87 -37.39
N ARG A 17 -26.83 12.18 -36.55
CA ARG A 17 -27.23 10.97 -35.80
C ARG A 17 -27.82 11.27 -34.42
N GLY A 18 -28.03 12.54 -34.07
CA GLY A 18 -28.54 12.96 -32.76
C GLY A 18 -27.58 12.67 -31.59
N LEU A 19 -26.29 12.51 -31.87
CA LEU A 19 -25.27 12.18 -30.88
C LEU A 19 -24.54 13.43 -30.39
N ASN A 20 -24.12 13.40 -29.12
CA ASN A 20 -23.36 14.48 -28.50
C ASN A 20 -22.10 14.84 -29.33
N THR A 21 -21.91 16.13 -29.64
CA THR A 21 -20.83 16.67 -30.50
C THR A 21 -19.66 17.27 -29.71
N SER A 22 -19.71 17.24 -28.37
CA SER A 22 -18.63 17.70 -27.49
C SER A 22 -17.52 16.66 -27.32
N GLY A 23 -16.30 17.13 -27.08
CA GLY A 23 -15.12 16.31 -26.83
C GLY A 23 -13.97 16.53 -27.82
N THR A 24 -12.86 15.83 -27.57
CA THR A 24 -11.65 15.87 -28.42
C THR A 24 -11.84 14.99 -29.67
N LYS A 25 -11.03 15.23 -30.72
CA LYS A 25 -11.10 14.47 -31.98
C LYS A 25 -11.13 12.94 -31.78
N PRO A 26 -10.29 12.32 -30.91
CA PRO A 26 -10.36 10.89 -30.67
C PRO A 26 -11.70 10.42 -30.07
N THR A 27 -12.31 11.22 -29.20
CA THR A 27 -13.62 10.93 -28.60
C THR A 27 -14.73 10.97 -29.65
N LEU A 28 -14.70 11.98 -30.53
CA LEU A 28 -15.67 12.10 -31.63
C LEU A 28 -15.53 10.94 -32.63
N VAL A 29 -14.29 10.54 -32.97
CA VAL A 29 -14.03 9.39 -33.86
C VAL A 29 -14.56 8.10 -33.24
N ARG A 30 -14.27 7.83 -31.96
CA ARG A 30 -14.78 6.63 -31.28
C ARG A 30 -16.30 6.59 -31.23
N ARG A 31 -16.94 7.74 -30.98
CA ARG A 31 -18.40 7.86 -30.93
C ARG A 31 -19.02 7.60 -32.30
N LEU A 32 -18.42 8.15 -33.36
CA LEU A 32 -18.90 7.94 -34.73
C LEU A 32 -18.69 6.48 -35.17
N ASP A 33 -17.54 5.87 -34.84
CA ASP A 33 -17.28 4.46 -35.16
C ASP A 33 -18.25 3.50 -34.44
N ALA A 34 -18.63 3.82 -33.20
CA ALA A 34 -19.62 3.05 -32.48
C ALA A 34 -21.01 3.14 -33.14
N ALA A 35 -21.41 4.34 -33.57
CA ALA A 35 -22.67 4.56 -34.27
C ALA A 35 -22.74 3.80 -35.60
N LEU A 36 -21.68 3.90 -36.43
CA LEU A 36 -21.60 3.19 -37.71
C LEU A 36 -21.61 1.67 -37.54
N ARG A 37 -20.99 1.14 -36.47
CA ARG A 37 -21.05 -0.30 -36.16
C ARG A 37 -22.44 -0.75 -35.74
N LYS A 38 -23.18 0.12 -35.05
CA LYS A 38 -24.57 -0.16 -34.64
C LYS A 38 -25.50 -0.18 -35.86
N GLU A 39 -25.40 0.84 -36.72
CA GLU A 39 -26.15 0.91 -37.99
C GLU A 39 -25.87 -0.31 -38.87
N LYS A 40 -24.60 -0.73 -38.98
CA LYS A 40 -24.23 -1.93 -39.74
C LYS A 40 -24.84 -3.21 -39.17
N ARG A 41 -24.86 -3.36 -37.83
CA ARG A 41 -25.49 -4.51 -37.17
C ARG A 41 -27.02 -4.51 -37.30
N GLU A 42 -27.64 -3.34 -37.29
CA GLU A 42 -29.08 -3.19 -37.46
C GLU A 42 -29.50 -3.47 -38.92
N ALA A 43 -28.71 -3.05 -39.92
CA ALA A 43 -28.92 -3.40 -41.32
C ALA A 43 -28.72 -4.91 -41.59
N GLU A 44 -27.69 -5.53 -41.01
CA GLU A 44 -27.46 -6.98 -41.11
C GLU A 44 -28.56 -7.80 -40.39
N ALA A 45 -29.25 -7.19 -39.42
CA ALA A 45 -30.38 -7.80 -38.72
C ALA A 45 -31.69 -7.65 -39.51
N SER A 46 -31.90 -6.55 -40.26
CA SER A 46 -33.08 -6.40 -41.13
C SER A 46 -33.00 -7.31 -42.37
N ASP A 47 -31.82 -7.47 -42.97
CA ASP A 47 -31.63 -8.41 -44.11
C ASP A 47 -31.84 -9.88 -43.71
N LYS A 48 -31.62 -10.22 -42.43
CA LYS A 48 -31.92 -11.55 -41.87
C LYS A 48 -33.38 -11.73 -41.47
N ALA A 49 -34.11 -10.65 -41.20
CA ALA A 49 -35.53 -10.70 -40.86
C ALA A 49 -36.41 -10.78 -42.12
N ASP A 50 -36.02 -10.16 -43.23
CA ASP A 50 -36.75 -10.23 -44.52
C ASP A 50 -36.60 -11.59 -45.25
N SER A 51 -35.70 -12.47 -44.80
CA SER A 51 -35.54 -13.83 -45.35
C SER A 51 -36.29 -14.92 -44.57
N LEU A 52 -36.93 -14.59 -43.45
CA LEU A 52 -37.63 -15.53 -42.57
C LEU A 52 -38.85 -14.85 -41.93
N THR A 53 -39.99 -14.79 -42.63
CA THR A 53 -41.36 -14.94 -42.10
C THR A 53 -42.43 -14.50 -43.13
N ASP A 54 -42.79 -15.42 -44.02
CA ASP A 54 -44.19 -15.61 -44.38
C ASP A 54 -44.84 -16.37 -43.21
N GLY A 55 -45.84 -15.79 -42.53
CA GLY A 55 -46.63 -16.55 -41.55
C GLY A 55 -47.04 -15.85 -40.24
N VAL A 56 -48.04 -14.98 -40.32
CA VAL A 56 -49.22 -14.97 -39.43
C VAL A 56 -49.05 -14.66 -37.91
N SER A 57 -49.28 -13.38 -37.60
CA SER A 57 -50.36 -12.84 -36.74
C SER A 57 -50.28 -12.73 -35.19
N LYS A 58 -50.53 -11.48 -34.77
CA LYS A 58 -51.50 -10.95 -33.76
C LYS A 58 -51.23 -11.06 -32.24
N GLY A 59 -51.27 -9.87 -31.61
CA GLY A 59 -51.91 -9.64 -30.30
C GLY A 59 -51.09 -8.81 -29.31
N ALA A 60 -51.18 -7.46 -29.31
CA ALA A 60 -52.01 -6.64 -28.39
C ALA A 60 -51.31 -6.28 -27.04
N LYS A 61 -50.85 -5.03 -26.87
CA LYS A 61 -51.48 -3.86 -26.18
C LYS A 61 -51.06 -3.70 -24.69
N LYS A 62 -50.31 -2.62 -24.34
CA LYS A 62 -50.77 -1.29 -23.79
C LYS A 62 -50.86 -1.34 -22.23
N ARG A 63 -50.28 -0.44 -21.41
CA ARG A 63 -50.54 1.00 -21.27
C ARG A 63 -49.59 1.67 -20.23
N ARG A 64 -49.33 2.96 -20.47
CA ARG A 64 -48.84 4.03 -19.57
C ARG A 64 -49.81 4.37 -18.41
N LYS A 65 -49.29 4.96 -17.31
CA LYS A 65 -49.64 6.34 -16.88
C LYS A 65 -48.76 6.89 -15.75
N ASP A 66 -48.59 8.21 -15.82
CA ASP A 66 -47.75 9.14 -15.04
C ASP A 66 -48.35 9.57 -13.68
N ALA A 67 -47.51 10.07 -12.76
CA ALA A 67 -47.75 11.28 -11.94
C ALA A 67 -46.49 11.69 -11.14
N ALA A 68 -46.29 13.01 -11.00
CA ALA A 68 -45.08 13.69 -10.52
C ALA A 68 -45.07 14.01 -9.01
N GLY A 69 -43.88 14.28 -8.46
CA GLY A 69 -43.65 14.90 -7.15
C GLY A 69 -42.16 15.19 -6.92
N ASP A 70 -41.83 16.47 -6.72
CA ASP A 70 -40.51 17.10 -6.77
C ASP A 70 -39.79 17.05 -5.40
N ALA A 71 -38.53 16.62 -5.34
CA ALA A 71 -37.61 16.84 -4.22
C ALA A 71 -36.15 16.64 -4.66
N MET A 72 -35.36 17.70 -4.52
CA MET A 72 -33.94 17.77 -4.87
C MET A 72 -33.09 16.79 -4.06
N VAL A 73 -32.41 15.87 -4.75
CA VAL A 73 -31.32 15.03 -4.23
C VAL A 73 -30.16 15.13 -5.22
N GLU A 74 -28.99 15.52 -4.74
CA GLU A 74 -27.74 15.51 -5.49
C GLU A 74 -27.36 14.05 -5.83
N ASN A 75 -27.52 13.68 -7.09
CA ASN A 75 -27.14 12.38 -7.62
C ASN A 75 -25.61 12.28 -7.71
N ALA A 76 -25.02 11.40 -6.89
CA ALA A 76 -23.77 10.73 -7.19
C ALA A 76 -24.06 9.71 -8.30
N GLU A 77 -23.38 9.84 -9.45
CA GLU A 77 -23.48 8.84 -10.51
C GLU A 77 -22.78 7.56 -10.08
N GLU A 78 -23.60 6.54 -9.82
CA GLU A 78 -23.26 5.12 -9.78
C GLU A 78 -22.79 4.69 -11.17
N ASP A 79 -21.55 4.21 -11.28
CA ASP A 79 -21.04 3.55 -12.48
C ASP A 79 -21.36 2.06 -12.37
N GLU A 80 -22.36 1.60 -13.12
CA GLU A 80 -22.81 0.21 -13.17
C GLU A 80 -21.69 -0.72 -13.63
N GLY A 81 -21.44 -1.75 -12.82
CA GLY A 81 -20.44 -2.77 -13.03
C GLY A 81 -20.71 -3.64 -14.26
N GLY A 82 -19.93 -3.41 -15.31
CA GLY A 82 -19.69 -4.40 -16.37
C GLY A 82 -18.52 -5.30 -15.99
N ASN A 83 -18.82 -6.47 -15.44
CA ASN A 83 -17.87 -7.54 -15.12
C ASN A 83 -17.03 -7.90 -16.37
N LYS A 84 -15.79 -7.42 -16.44
CA LYS A 84 -14.77 -7.93 -17.36
C LYS A 84 -13.81 -8.72 -16.51
N GLU A 85 -13.78 -10.04 -16.71
CA GLU A 85 -12.67 -10.88 -16.26
C GLU A 85 -11.35 -10.21 -16.66
N GLU A 86 -10.64 -9.70 -15.66
CA GLU A 86 -9.30 -9.16 -15.82
C GLU A 86 -8.41 -10.34 -16.23
N LYS A 87 -7.95 -10.31 -17.49
CA LYS A 87 -6.96 -11.27 -18.00
C LYS A 87 -5.72 -11.19 -17.12
N ARG A 88 -5.43 -12.27 -16.37
CA ARG A 88 -4.16 -12.51 -15.69
C ARG A 88 -3.00 -12.19 -16.64
N VAL A 89 -2.22 -11.15 -16.34
CA VAL A 89 -1.00 -10.82 -17.08
C VAL A 89 0.16 -11.64 -16.51
N THR A 90 0.58 -12.67 -17.24
CA THR A 90 1.72 -13.51 -16.86
C THR A 90 3.03 -12.74 -17.09
N MET A 91 3.81 -12.53 -16.04
CA MET A 91 5.17 -11.98 -16.17
C MET A 91 6.12 -13.08 -16.64
N THR A 92 6.90 -12.82 -17.69
CA THR A 92 7.89 -13.76 -18.23
C THR A 92 9.27 -13.38 -17.73
N LYS A 93 9.96 -14.31 -17.06
CA LYS A 93 11.33 -14.13 -16.54
C LYS A 93 12.29 -15.04 -17.30
N LYS A 94 13.46 -14.50 -17.64
CA LYS A 94 14.65 -15.24 -18.11
C LYS A 94 15.90 -14.52 -17.58
N ASN A 95 16.90 -15.26 -17.11
CA ASN A 95 18.20 -14.75 -16.61
C ASN A 95 18.12 -13.66 -15.51
N GLY A 96 17.29 -13.89 -14.48
CA GLY A 96 17.32 -13.12 -13.21
C GLY A 96 16.56 -11.78 -13.20
N ALA A 97 16.07 -11.30 -14.34
CA ALA A 97 15.36 -10.02 -14.43
C ALA A 97 13.92 -10.15 -14.95
N VAL A 98 13.02 -9.33 -14.42
CA VAL A 98 11.64 -9.24 -14.89
C VAL A 98 11.58 -8.32 -16.10
N LEU A 99 11.18 -8.87 -17.24
CA LEU A 99 10.88 -8.08 -18.43
C LEU A 99 9.66 -7.20 -18.16
N ASP A 100 9.65 -6.00 -18.74
CA ASP A 100 8.48 -5.13 -18.66
C ASP A 100 7.24 -5.85 -19.21
N PRO A 101 6.11 -5.87 -18.46
CA PRO A 101 4.95 -6.69 -18.82
C PRO A 101 4.29 -6.27 -20.15
N PHE A 102 4.53 -5.03 -20.60
CA PHE A 102 3.99 -4.50 -21.85
C PHE A 102 4.88 -4.80 -23.06
N LEU A 103 6.03 -5.45 -22.89
CA LEU A 103 6.79 -5.98 -24.01
C LEU A 103 5.95 -6.98 -24.83
N PRO A 104 6.09 -7.02 -26.16
CA PRO A 104 5.41 -8.00 -26.98
C PRO A 104 5.75 -9.45 -26.57
N ASP A 105 4.76 -10.35 -26.62
CA ASP A 105 4.93 -11.74 -26.14
C ASP A 105 6.07 -12.50 -26.86
N HIS A 106 6.25 -12.26 -28.17
CA HIS A 106 7.34 -12.87 -28.94
C HIS A 106 8.75 -12.43 -28.46
N ILE A 107 8.87 -11.20 -27.95
CA ILE A 107 10.12 -10.71 -27.34
C ILE A 107 10.29 -11.36 -25.97
N LYS A 108 9.23 -11.37 -25.16
CA LYS A 108 9.25 -12.01 -23.83
C LYS A 108 9.63 -13.49 -23.89
N SER A 109 9.27 -14.17 -24.97
CA SER A 109 9.61 -15.58 -25.18
C SER A 109 11.04 -15.85 -25.65
N SER A 110 11.79 -14.85 -26.15
CA SER A 110 13.08 -15.05 -26.82
C SER A 110 14.20 -14.09 -26.41
N PHE A 111 13.92 -13.18 -25.48
CA PHE A 111 14.87 -12.21 -24.94
C PHE A 111 14.85 -12.25 -23.40
N HIS A 112 15.93 -11.77 -22.82
CA HIS A 112 16.09 -11.48 -21.40
C HIS A 112 16.75 -10.10 -21.22
N VAL A 113 16.75 -9.57 -19.99
CA VAL A 113 17.48 -8.31 -19.71
C VAL A 113 18.97 -8.57 -19.82
N LEU A 114 19.68 -7.72 -20.54
CA LEU A 114 21.12 -7.80 -20.74
C LEU A 114 21.85 -7.61 -19.39
N ASN A 115 22.74 -8.54 -19.09
CA ASN A 115 23.65 -8.47 -17.95
C ASN A 115 25.10 -8.43 -18.47
N LYS A 116 25.95 -7.59 -17.86
CA LYS A 116 27.40 -7.58 -18.12
C LYS A 116 28.14 -7.77 -16.79
N GLY A 117 28.57 -8.99 -16.51
CA GLY A 117 29.03 -9.36 -15.17
C GLY A 117 27.87 -9.30 -14.17
N GLU A 118 28.06 -8.61 -13.04
CA GLU A 118 27.02 -8.38 -12.03
C GLU A 118 26.08 -7.20 -12.36
N GLU A 119 26.33 -6.50 -13.46
CA GLU A 119 25.63 -5.28 -13.83
C GLU A 119 24.43 -5.58 -14.73
N MET A 120 23.22 -5.42 -14.19
CA MET A 120 21.96 -5.57 -14.92
C MET A 120 21.53 -4.25 -15.57
N TYR A 121 21.32 -4.23 -16.88
CA TYR A 121 20.93 -3.03 -17.62
C TYR A 121 19.41 -2.83 -17.66
N SER A 122 18.86 -2.45 -16.50
CA SER A 122 17.44 -2.12 -16.32
C SER A 122 17.31 -0.96 -15.32
N ALA A 123 16.51 0.06 -15.66
CA ALA A 123 16.27 1.19 -14.77
C ALA A 123 14.82 1.65 -14.80
N THR A 124 14.27 1.90 -13.61
CA THR A 124 13.01 2.62 -13.42
C THR A 124 13.32 4.00 -12.88
N LEU A 125 12.81 5.03 -13.56
CA LEU A 125 13.02 6.42 -13.23
C LEU A 125 11.68 7.09 -12.93
N ASN A 126 11.69 8.02 -11.99
CA ASN A 126 10.50 8.79 -11.62
C ASN A 126 10.82 10.28 -11.51
N GLN A 127 9.81 11.11 -11.77
CA GLN A 127 9.90 12.55 -11.66
C GLN A 127 8.55 13.12 -11.21
N THR A 128 8.54 13.73 -10.03
CA THR A 128 7.38 14.44 -9.53
C THR A 128 7.69 15.90 -9.22
N ASN A 129 6.85 16.80 -9.72
CA ASN A 129 6.81 18.20 -9.34
C ASN A 129 5.36 18.59 -9.04
N VAL A 130 5.07 18.78 -7.75
CA VAL A 130 3.75 19.10 -7.23
C VAL A 130 3.21 20.41 -7.81
N GLY A 131 4.02 21.47 -7.79
CA GLY A 131 3.61 22.79 -8.29
C GLY A 131 3.24 22.83 -9.77
N ASN A 132 3.88 22.00 -10.60
CA ASN A 132 3.68 21.94 -12.05
C ASN A 132 2.81 20.76 -12.52
N ASN A 133 2.18 20.01 -11.59
CA ASN A 133 1.37 18.83 -11.89
C ASN A 133 2.07 17.76 -12.76
N ASN A 134 3.39 17.64 -12.60
CA ASN A 134 4.18 16.63 -13.27
C ASN A 134 4.34 15.44 -12.33
N ASN A 135 3.92 14.26 -12.79
CA ASN A 135 4.15 12.99 -12.11
C ASN A 135 4.37 11.95 -13.20
N LYS A 136 5.63 11.66 -13.52
CA LYS A 136 6.02 10.92 -14.73
C LYS A 136 7.01 9.82 -14.41
N PHE A 137 6.82 8.66 -15.03
CA PHE A 137 7.78 7.57 -15.00
C PHE A 137 8.49 7.39 -16.34
N PHE A 138 9.68 6.79 -16.29
CA PHE A 138 10.41 6.30 -17.45
C PHE A 138 11.12 4.99 -17.09
N VAL A 139 10.79 3.92 -17.80
CA VAL A 139 11.45 2.60 -17.70
C VAL A 139 12.36 2.45 -18.92
N ILE A 140 13.55 1.92 -18.69
CA ILE A 140 14.49 1.53 -19.74
C ILE A 140 15.08 0.16 -19.44
N GLN A 141 15.11 -0.72 -20.44
CA GLN A 141 15.73 -2.06 -20.35
C GLN A 141 16.56 -2.31 -21.60
N ALA A 142 17.83 -2.70 -21.44
CA ALA A 142 18.59 -3.31 -22.51
C ALA A 142 18.28 -4.81 -22.50
N LEU A 143 18.01 -5.37 -23.67
CA LEU A 143 17.59 -6.75 -23.86
C LEU A 143 18.61 -7.48 -24.72
N GLU A 144 18.86 -8.73 -24.40
CA GLU A 144 19.69 -9.68 -25.12
C GLU A 144 18.83 -10.88 -25.52
N SER A 145 18.95 -11.32 -26.78
CA SER A 145 18.27 -12.52 -27.23
C SER A 145 18.91 -13.75 -26.59
N ASP A 146 18.12 -14.80 -26.39
CA ASP A 146 18.62 -16.04 -25.77
C ASP A 146 19.69 -16.75 -26.60
N ASP A 147 19.77 -16.44 -27.91
CA ASP A 147 20.84 -16.89 -28.81
C ASP A 147 22.15 -16.07 -28.66
N GLY A 148 22.13 -14.95 -27.93
CA GLY A 148 23.29 -14.07 -27.71
C GLY A 148 23.71 -13.23 -28.92
N ILE A 149 22.90 -13.17 -29.98
CA ILE A 149 23.29 -12.53 -31.26
C ILE A 149 22.64 -11.16 -31.44
N ARG A 150 21.46 -10.94 -30.85
CA ARG A 150 20.63 -9.75 -31.07
C ARG A 150 20.40 -9.01 -29.77
N TYR A 151 20.48 -7.69 -29.86
CA TYR A 151 20.28 -6.81 -28.73
C TYR A 151 19.21 -5.77 -29.04
N MET A 152 18.46 -5.34 -28.03
CA MET A 152 17.43 -4.31 -28.18
C MET A 152 17.45 -3.38 -26.98
N VAL A 153 16.91 -2.16 -27.13
CA VAL A 153 16.68 -1.26 -26.02
C VAL A 153 15.22 -0.86 -25.98
N TYR A 154 14.54 -1.20 -24.89
CA TYR A 154 13.14 -0.91 -24.67
C TYR A 154 12.98 0.30 -23.76
N HIS A 155 12.06 1.19 -24.12
CA HIS A 155 11.64 2.34 -23.34
C HIS A 155 10.14 2.27 -23.08
N ARG A 156 9.71 2.63 -21.88
CA ARG A 156 8.30 2.90 -21.57
C ARG A 156 8.17 4.13 -20.70
N TRP A 157 7.30 5.06 -21.04
CA TRP A 157 7.17 6.31 -20.30
C TRP A 157 5.74 6.83 -20.29
N GLY A 158 5.40 7.59 -19.25
CA GLY A 158 4.06 8.13 -19.14
C GLY A 158 3.81 8.79 -17.80
N ARG A 159 2.55 9.03 -17.50
CA ARG A 159 2.12 9.45 -16.16
C ARG A 159 2.14 8.24 -15.24
N VAL A 160 2.59 8.42 -14.00
CA VAL A 160 2.60 7.34 -13.01
C VAL A 160 1.17 6.81 -12.80
N GLY A 161 1.00 5.49 -12.75
CA GLY A 161 -0.31 4.84 -12.61
C GLY A 161 -1.00 4.46 -13.94
N VAL A 162 -0.48 4.88 -15.09
CA VAL A 162 -1.02 4.50 -16.42
C VAL A 162 0.02 3.76 -17.25
N ARG A 163 -0.42 2.97 -18.24
CA ARG A 163 0.46 2.19 -19.13
C ARG A 163 1.57 3.03 -19.78
N GLY A 164 1.22 4.22 -20.25
CA GLY A 164 2.13 5.11 -20.97
C GLY A 164 2.30 4.74 -22.45
N GLN A 165 3.32 5.32 -23.07
CA GLN A 165 3.83 5.01 -24.40
C GLN A 165 5.10 4.18 -24.28
N ASP A 166 5.40 3.40 -25.30
CA ASP A 166 6.57 2.54 -25.38
C ASP A 166 7.30 2.67 -26.71
N LYS A 167 8.57 2.27 -26.73
CA LYS A 167 9.39 2.19 -27.93
C LYS A 167 10.46 1.12 -27.77
N LEU A 168 10.55 0.24 -28.75
CA LEU A 168 11.61 -0.75 -28.88
C LEU A 168 12.60 -0.26 -29.94
N LEU A 169 13.89 -0.25 -29.62
CA LEU A 169 14.99 0.14 -30.50
C LEU A 169 15.86 -1.06 -30.82
N GLY A 170 16.36 -1.12 -32.05
CA GLY A 170 17.15 -2.23 -32.57
C GLY A 170 16.43 -2.95 -33.74
N PRO A 171 16.81 -4.20 -34.05
CA PRO A 171 17.86 -4.97 -33.37
C PRO A 171 19.25 -4.39 -33.60
N TYR A 172 20.09 -4.44 -32.58
CA TYR A 172 21.53 -4.18 -32.65
C TYR A 172 22.26 -5.53 -32.73
N THR A 173 23.41 -5.53 -33.39
CA THR A 173 24.26 -6.73 -33.57
C THR A 173 25.49 -6.74 -32.65
N SER A 174 25.62 -5.75 -31.77
CA SER A 174 26.70 -5.65 -30.77
C SER A 174 26.12 -5.29 -29.41
N GLN A 175 26.62 -5.97 -28.38
CA GLN A 175 26.27 -5.74 -26.99
C GLN A 175 26.59 -4.30 -26.57
N GLU A 176 27.75 -3.79 -27.00
CA GLU A 176 28.25 -2.44 -26.71
C GLU A 176 27.33 -1.37 -27.29
N ALA A 177 26.77 -1.58 -28.47
CA ALA A 177 25.85 -0.63 -29.09
C ALA A 177 24.55 -0.48 -28.29
N ALA A 178 24.00 -1.58 -27.78
CA ALA A 178 22.81 -1.56 -26.94
C ALA A 178 23.08 -0.95 -25.56
N ILE A 179 24.22 -1.29 -24.95
CA ILE A 179 24.69 -0.67 -23.70
C ILE A 179 24.87 0.84 -23.89
N HIS A 180 25.49 1.27 -24.98
CA HIS A 180 25.70 2.70 -25.25
C HIS A 180 24.38 3.46 -25.39
N GLU A 181 23.39 2.94 -26.13
CA GLU A 181 22.08 3.60 -26.23
C GLU A 181 21.37 3.65 -24.86
N PHE A 182 21.47 2.58 -24.06
CA PHE A 182 20.95 2.56 -22.69
C PHE A 182 21.59 3.66 -21.83
N GLU A 183 22.92 3.69 -21.74
CA GLU A 183 23.66 4.61 -20.87
C GLU A 183 23.47 6.06 -21.33
N LYS A 184 23.46 6.30 -22.64
CA LYS A 184 23.15 7.61 -23.23
C LYS A 184 21.75 8.06 -22.83
N LYS A 185 20.74 7.21 -22.98
CA LYS A 185 19.36 7.58 -22.62
C LYS A 185 19.22 7.79 -21.11
N PHE A 186 19.85 6.96 -20.29
CA PHE A 186 19.90 7.13 -18.84
C PHE A 186 20.48 8.50 -18.50
N TYR A 187 21.66 8.84 -19.05
CA TYR A 187 22.30 10.14 -18.85
C TYR A 187 21.43 11.31 -19.35
N ASP A 188 20.78 11.18 -20.51
CA ASP A 188 19.88 12.21 -21.03
C ASP A 188 18.76 12.57 -20.05
N LYS A 189 18.21 11.55 -19.36
CA LYS A 189 17.08 11.68 -18.43
C LYS A 189 17.48 12.06 -17.02
N THR A 190 18.65 11.63 -16.55
CA THR A 190 19.07 11.76 -15.15
C THR A 190 20.25 12.72 -14.95
N LYS A 191 21.03 13.00 -15.99
CA LYS A 191 22.35 13.68 -15.96
C LYS A 191 23.40 12.96 -15.10
N ASN A 192 23.19 11.67 -14.83
CA ASN A 192 24.13 10.80 -14.11
C ASN A 192 24.65 9.71 -15.06
N GLN A 193 25.90 9.29 -14.86
CA GLN A 193 26.45 8.14 -15.56
C GLN A 193 25.94 6.85 -14.94
N TRP A 194 25.68 5.82 -15.75
CA TRP A 194 25.14 4.54 -15.28
C TRP A 194 26.09 3.81 -14.31
N CYS A 195 27.40 3.85 -14.56
CA CYS A 195 28.41 3.26 -13.69
C CYS A 195 28.49 3.93 -12.30
N LEU A 196 28.11 5.20 -12.19
CA LEU A 196 28.11 5.96 -10.93
C LEU A 196 26.70 6.05 -10.31
N ARG A 197 25.74 5.23 -10.77
CA ARG A 197 24.34 5.29 -10.29
C ARG A 197 24.19 5.08 -8.78
N LYS A 198 25.11 4.38 -8.12
CA LYS A 198 25.11 4.20 -6.66
C LYS A 198 25.40 5.52 -5.91
N GLU A 199 26.09 6.45 -6.55
CA GLU A 199 26.36 7.82 -6.08
C GLU A 199 25.43 8.85 -6.76
N PHE A 200 24.17 8.47 -6.99
CA PHE A 200 23.21 9.26 -7.76
C PHE A 200 23.03 10.69 -7.19
N LYS A 201 23.11 11.69 -8.05
CA LYS A 201 22.84 13.10 -7.71
C LYS A 201 21.56 13.57 -8.40
N CYS A 202 20.58 14.00 -7.61
CA CYS A 202 19.34 14.57 -8.14
C CYS A 202 19.60 15.93 -8.80
N HIS A 203 19.13 16.11 -10.04
CA HIS A 203 19.21 17.38 -10.75
C HIS A 203 17.82 18.00 -10.95
N PRO A 204 17.66 19.33 -10.81
CA PRO A 204 16.38 19.99 -11.05
C PRO A 204 15.79 19.65 -12.41
N LYS A 205 14.48 19.34 -12.44
CA LYS A 205 13.72 18.98 -13.65
C LYS A 205 14.25 17.73 -14.40
N CYS A 206 15.11 16.93 -13.78
CA CYS A 206 15.54 15.62 -14.30
C CYS A 206 14.79 14.48 -13.59
N TYR A 207 14.90 13.27 -14.12
CA TYR A 207 14.36 12.08 -13.47
C TYR A 207 15.33 11.59 -12.39
N THR A 208 14.76 10.98 -11.34
CA THR A 208 15.51 10.28 -10.29
C THR A 208 15.44 8.78 -10.54
N TRP A 209 16.58 8.10 -10.39
CA TRP A 209 16.64 6.64 -10.45
C TRP A 209 16.06 6.03 -9.19
N LEU A 210 15.15 5.08 -9.37
CA LEU A 210 14.59 4.26 -8.29
C LEU A 210 15.32 2.93 -8.29
N GLU A 211 15.98 2.64 -7.17
CA GLU A 211 16.59 1.34 -6.97
C GLU A 211 15.49 0.34 -6.64
N MET A 212 15.44 -0.71 -7.45
CA MET A 212 14.40 -1.72 -7.42
C MET A 212 15.05 -3.06 -7.09
N ASP A 213 14.43 -3.83 -6.20
CA ASP A 213 14.85 -5.19 -5.92
C ASP A 213 14.10 -6.16 -6.85
N TYR A 214 14.65 -6.33 -8.06
CA TYR A 214 14.10 -7.24 -9.08
C TYR A 214 14.46 -8.71 -8.87
N THR A 215 15.17 -9.05 -7.79
CA THR A 215 15.60 -10.42 -7.53
C THR A 215 14.38 -11.34 -7.36
N ASP A 216 14.32 -12.38 -8.18
CA ASP A 216 13.57 -13.63 -8.07
C ASP A 216 12.15 -13.62 -7.46
N SER A 217 11.19 -13.04 -8.19
CA SER A 217 9.77 -13.30 -7.94
C SER A 217 9.25 -14.44 -8.83
N GLU A 218 9.41 -15.70 -8.43
CA GLU A 218 8.73 -16.85 -9.09
C GLU A 218 7.24 -16.89 -8.76
N ASN A 219 6.85 -16.36 -7.60
CA ASN A 219 5.46 -16.27 -7.19
C ASN A 219 4.99 -14.82 -7.29
N GLY A 220 4.29 -14.52 -8.39
CA GLY A 220 3.47 -13.33 -8.50
C GLY A 220 2.31 -13.35 -7.51
N THR A 221 2.60 -13.28 -6.21
CA THR A 221 1.61 -12.92 -5.22
C THR A 221 1.39 -11.42 -5.39
N VAL A 222 0.40 -11.08 -6.21
CA VAL A 222 -0.12 -9.73 -6.30
C VAL A 222 -0.70 -9.42 -4.92
N MET A 223 0.05 -8.68 -4.10
CA MET A 223 -0.49 -8.08 -2.88
C MET A 223 -1.63 -7.16 -3.31
N HIS A 224 -2.87 -7.60 -3.09
CA HIS A 224 -4.09 -6.89 -3.50
C HIS A 224 -4.24 -5.50 -2.86
N CYS A 225 -3.37 -5.14 -1.92
CA CYS A 225 -3.40 -3.88 -1.18
C CYS A 225 -2.76 -2.70 -1.94
N TYR A 226 -2.01 -2.97 -3.02
CA TYR A 226 -1.45 -1.94 -3.89
C TYR A 226 -1.57 -2.41 -5.33
N ASN A 227 -1.98 -1.52 -6.24
CA ASN A 227 -2.18 -1.85 -7.64
C ASN A 227 -0.82 -2.13 -8.33
N ALA A 228 -0.26 -3.33 -8.10
CA ALA A 228 1.08 -3.74 -8.50
C ALA A 228 1.30 -3.70 -10.02
N GLU A 229 0.20 -3.79 -10.78
CA GLU A 229 0.18 -3.63 -12.24
C GLU A 229 0.46 -2.19 -12.68
N LYS A 230 0.04 -1.21 -11.87
CA LYS A 230 0.19 0.23 -12.15
C LYS A 230 1.44 0.81 -11.51
N LEU A 231 1.84 0.28 -10.34
CA LEU A 231 2.96 0.75 -9.55
C LEU A 231 3.62 -0.42 -8.80
N PRO A 232 4.84 -0.84 -9.15
CA PRO A 232 5.53 -1.96 -8.49
C PRO A 232 6.15 -1.53 -7.15
N LEU A 233 5.37 -0.92 -6.25
CA LEU A 233 5.87 -0.39 -4.96
C LEU A 233 6.42 -1.49 -4.04
N GLY A 234 5.88 -2.71 -4.15
CA GLY A 234 6.39 -3.87 -3.40
C GLY A 234 7.77 -4.37 -3.86
N LYS A 235 8.35 -3.79 -4.92
CA LYS A 235 9.69 -4.10 -5.43
C LYS A 235 10.71 -2.98 -5.18
N LEU A 236 10.35 -1.96 -4.39
CA LEU A 236 11.31 -0.92 -4.01
C LEU A 236 12.38 -1.52 -3.09
N SER A 237 13.64 -1.16 -3.30
CA SER A 237 14.72 -1.58 -2.42
C SER A 237 14.61 -0.93 -1.04
N LYS A 238 15.21 -1.57 -0.02
CA LYS A 238 15.40 -0.98 1.31
C LYS A 238 16.01 0.43 1.26
N SER A 239 17.01 0.65 0.39
CA SER A 239 17.65 1.96 0.23
C SER A 239 16.68 3.05 -0.28
N THR A 240 15.77 2.71 -1.19
CA THR A 240 14.75 3.63 -1.70
C THR A 240 13.71 3.95 -0.62
N ILE A 241 13.32 2.95 0.18
CA ILE A 241 12.40 3.13 1.31
C ILE A 241 13.02 4.04 2.39
N LEU A 242 14.31 3.85 2.73
CA LEU A 242 15.05 4.72 3.67
C LEU A 242 15.16 6.16 3.18
N LYS A 243 15.38 6.37 1.87
CA LYS A 243 15.30 7.73 1.27
C LYS A 243 13.90 8.33 1.43
N GLY A 244 12.85 7.52 1.33
CA GLY A 244 11.48 7.96 1.59
C GLY A 244 11.29 8.48 3.01
N TYR A 245 11.80 7.76 4.02
CA TYR A 245 11.81 8.21 5.41
C TYR A 245 12.57 9.53 5.60
N ASP A 246 13.77 9.64 5.02
CA ASP A 246 14.60 10.85 5.13
C ASP A 246 13.87 12.11 4.61
N VAL A 247 13.18 11.99 3.47
CA VAL A 247 12.41 13.12 2.93
C VAL A 247 11.24 13.47 3.86
N LEU A 248 10.55 12.49 4.44
CA LEU A 248 9.49 12.75 5.43
C LEU A 248 10.04 13.41 6.70
N ARG A 249 11.25 13.02 7.16
CA ARG A 249 11.97 13.69 8.24
C ARG A 249 12.24 15.16 7.92
N ARG A 250 12.78 15.45 6.74
CA ARG A 250 12.99 16.84 6.29
C ARG A 250 11.69 17.64 6.18
N ILE A 251 10.58 17.01 5.76
CA ILE A 251 9.25 17.63 5.78
C ILE A 251 8.84 17.99 7.22
N SER A 252 9.04 17.06 8.16
CA SER A 252 8.67 17.26 9.57
C SER A 252 9.36 18.45 10.22
N GLU A 253 10.62 18.74 9.84
CA GLU A 253 11.41 19.87 10.36
C GLU A 253 10.85 21.23 9.94
N VAL A 254 10.21 21.30 8.77
CA VAL A 254 9.69 22.56 8.19
C VAL A 254 8.17 22.69 8.26
N ILE A 255 7.44 21.63 8.63
CA ILE A 255 5.97 21.61 8.63
C ILE A 255 5.34 22.64 9.58
N ALA A 256 6.03 22.96 10.69
CA ALA A 256 5.61 23.98 11.64
C ALA A 256 5.94 25.42 11.15
N GLN A 257 6.88 25.58 10.24
CA GLN A 257 7.43 26.87 9.82
C GLN A 257 6.56 27.57 8.75
N SER A 258 5.48 26.93 8.28
CA SER A 258 4.58 27.44 7.23
C SER A 258 5.26 27.86 5.91
N ASP A 259 6.48 27.39 5.63
CA ASP A 259 7.15 27.60 4.34
C ASP A 259 6.54 26.68 3.26
N ARG A 260 5.49 27.21 2.63
CA ARG A 260 4.74 26.48 1.61
C ARG A 260 5.57 26.09 0.40
N LYS A 261 6.51 26.94 -0.03
CA LYS A 261 7.33 26.65 -1.22
C LYS A 261 8.27 25.48 -0.91
N LYS A 262 8.87 25.47 0.28
CA LYS A 262 9.74 24.38 0.69
C LYS A 262 8.96 23.08 0.88
N LEU A 263 7.75 23.14 1.46
CA LEU A 263 6.86 21.99 1.58
C LEU A 263 6.43 21.43 0.22
N GLU A 264 6.14 22.30 -0.77
CA GLU A 264 5.85 21.89 -2.15
C GLU A 264 7.04 21.16 -2.80
N GLU A 265 8.26 21.67 -2.60
CA GLU A 265 9.50 21.05 -3.09
C GLU A 265 9.74 19.68 -2.45
N LEU A 266 9.70 19.59 -1.12
CA LEU A 266 9.94 18.35 -0.39
C LEU A 266 8.84 17.30 -0.64
N SER A 267 7.58 17.73 -0.77
CA SER A 267 6.49 16.82 -1.16
C SER A 267 6.73 16.25 -2.56
N GLY A 268 7.22 17.08 -3.50
CA GLY A 268 7.62 16.61 -4.83
C GLY A 268 8.80 15.63 -4.79
N GLU A 269 9.79 15.89 -3.93
CA GLU A 269 10.91 14.98 -3.68
C GLU A 269 10.41 13.62 -3.13
N PHE A 270 9.51 13.64 -2.15
CA PHE A 270 8.91 12.44 -1.58
C PHE A 270 8.20 11.60 -2.63
N TYR A 271 7.33 12.22 -3.44
CA TYR A 271 6.62 11.52 -4.52
C TYR A 271 7.50 11.15 -5.72
N THR A 272 8.71 11.69 -5.78
CA THR A 272 9.72 11.26 -6.74
C THR A 272 10.38 9.97 -6.26
N VAL A 273 10.75 9.89 -4.98
CA VAL A 273 11.38 8.71 -4.37
C VAL A 273 10.39 7.56 -4.16
N ILE A 274 9.17 7.88 -3.73
CA ILE A 274 8.07 6.93 -3.51
C ILE A 274 6.98 7.23 -4.55
N PRO A 275 6.89 6.47 -5.65
CA PRO A 275 5.91 6.71 -6.70
C PRO A 275 4.48 6.66 -6.19
N HIS A 276 3.63 7.56 -6.67
CA HIS A 276 2.21 7.59 -6.34
C HIS A 276 1.36 7.76 -7.59
N ASP A 277 0.22 7.10 -7.62
CA ASP A 277 -0.80 7.33 -8.64
C ASP A 277 -1.78 8.39 -8.12
N PHE A 278 -1.78 9.55 -8.77
CA PHE A 278 -2.72 10.65 -8.47
C PHE A 278 -3.89 10.67 -9.46
N GLY A 279 -4.00 9.68 -10.34
CA GLY A 279 -4.91 9.68 -11.48
C GLY A 279 -4.72 10.93 -12.34
N PHE A 280 -5.80 11.39 -12.96
CA PHE A 280 -5.81 12.63 -13.75
C PHE A 280 -6.21 13.88 -12.93
N ARG A 281 -6.24 13.77 -11.59
CA ARG A 281 -6.52 14.92 -10.73
C ARG A 281 -5.42 15.97 -10.91
N LYS A 282 -5.80 17.24 -11.03
CA LYS A 282 -4.82 18.33 -11.07
C LYS A 282 -4.19 18.45 -9.70
N MET A 283 -2.85 18.39 -9.62
CA MET A 283 -2.15 18.57 -8.34
C MET A 283 -2.43 19.93 -7.68
N ARG A 284 -2.88 20.94 -8.43
CA ARG A 284 -3.43 22.19 -7.89
C ARG A 284 -4.92 22.29 -8.22
N MET A 285 -5.76 22.45 -7.20
CA MET A 285 -7.16 22.86 -7.35
C MET A 285 -7.35 24.25 -6.75
N PHE A 286 -8.14 25.08 -7.44
CA PHE A 286 -8.69 26.31 -6.85
C PHE A 286 -10.00 25.92 -6.15
N HIS A 287 -10.04 26.04 -4.83
CA HIS A 287 -11.28 25.90 -4.08
C HIS A 287 -11.45 27.12 -3.17
N PHE A 288 -12.60 27.82 -3.27
CA PHE A 288 -12.97 28.95 -2.40
C PHE A 288 -11.82 29.93 -2.12
N SER A 289 -11.31 30.60 -3.16
CA SER A 289 -10.28 31.67 -3.05
C SER A 289 -8.90 31.28 -2.48
N SER A 290 -8.62 30.00 -2.19
CA SER A 290 -7.30 29.53 -1.76
C SER A 290 -6.75 28.44 -2.69
N LEU A 291 -5.48 28.54 -3.06
CA LEU A 291 -4.78 27.43 -3.70
C LEU A 291 -4.66 26.31 -2.66
N VAL A 292 -5.44 25.25 -2.80
CA VAL A 292 -5.27 24.04 -1.99
C VAL A 292 -4.60 23.00 -2.87
N CYS A 293 -3.35 22.71 -2.54
CA CYS A 293 -2.59 21.65 -3.19
C CYS A 293 -2.72 20.41 -2.31
N GLU A 294 -3.75 19.59 -2.56
CA GLU A 294 -4.10 18.42 -1.74
C GLU A 294 -2.89 17.50 -1.49
N PHE A 295 -2.00 17.43 -2.47
CA PHE A 295 -0.83 16.58 -2.47
C PHE A 295 0.35 17.13 -1.67
N VAL A 296 0.34 18.40 -1.26
CA VAL A 296 1.39 18.92 -0.37
C VAL A 296 1.20 18.33 1.02
N ILE A 297 2.29 17.80 1.58
CA ILE A 297 2.36 17.25 2.93
C ILE A 297 2.58 18.42 3.89
N ASP A 298 1.50 19.14 4.20
CA ASP A 298 1.48 20.42 4.93
C ASP A 298 0.89 20.34 6.33
N SER A 299 0.50 19.14 6.78
CA SER A 299 -0.09 18.92 8.09
C SER A 299 0.45 17.65 8.75
N PRO A 300 0.57 17.61 10.10
CA PRO A 300 1.03 16.43 10.82
C PRO A 300 0.22 15.18 10.50
N SER A 301 -1.08 15.31 10.23
CA SER A 301 -1.95 14.20 9.86
C SER A 301 -1.60 13.62 8.48
N LYS A 302 -1.33 14.46 7.47
CA LYS A 302 -0.85 14.00 6.16
C LYS A 302 0.52 13.34 6.27
N LEU A 303 1.42 13.93 7.05
CA LEU A 303 2.76 13.39 7.30
C LEU A 303 2.67 11.98 7.93
N LYS A 304 1.85 11.82 8.98
CA LYS A 304 1.59 10.53 9.63
C LYS A 304 1.08 9.47 8.63
N ARG A 305 0.08 9.82 7.80
CA ARG A 305 -0.43 8.89 6.78
C ARG A 305 0.63 8.44 5.77
N LYS A 306 1.54 9.34 5.39
CA LYS A 306 2.66 9.00 4.48
C LYS A 306 3.73 8.16 5.18
N LEU A 307 3.97 8.40 6.46
CA LEU A 307 4.87 7.60 7.28
C LEU A 307 4.38 6.15 7.39
N GLU A 308 3.12 5.94 7.79
CA GLU A 308 2.49 4.61 7.89
C GLU A 308 2.52 3.84 6.55
N MET A 309 2.41 4.56 5.44
CA MET A 309 2.53 3.97 4.11
C MET A 309 3.97 3.49 3.83
N VAL A 310 4.99 4.30 4.14
CA VAL A 310 6.41 3.90 3.98
C VAL A 310 6.78 2.73 4.90
N GLU A 311 6.24 2.69 6.12
CA GLU A 311 6.35 1.54 7.03
C GLU A 311 5.78 0.28 6.40
N SER A 312 4.58 0.36 5.84
CA SER A 312 3.95 -0.78 5.16
C SER A 312 4.77 -1.27 3.97
N LEU A 313 5.42 -0.36 3.23
CA LEU A 313 6.33 -0.74 2.13
C LEU A 313 7.58 -1.48 2.66
N ALA A 314 8.12 -1.07 3.81
CA ALA A 314 9.23 -1.77 4.44
C ALA A 314 8.86 -3.20 4.85
N GLU A 315 7.65 -3.40 5.38
CA GLU A 315 7.16 -4.75 5.73
C GLU A 315 6.93 -5.62 4.48
N ILE A 316 6.41 -5.05 3.40
CA ILE A 316 6.23 -5.76 2.13
C ILE A 316 7.59 -6.18 1.56
N GLU A 317 8.62 -5.34 1.65
CA GLU A 317 9.97 -5.66 1.18
C GLU A 317 10.54 -6.88 1.93
N ILE A 318 10.33 -6.94 3.24
CA ILE A 318 10.74 -8.07 4.08
C ILE A 318 9.96 -9.32 3.77
N ALA A 319 8.62 -9.22 3.69
CA ALA A 319 7.77 -10.34 3.33
C ALA A 319 8.17 -10.92 1.97
N THR A 320 8.48 -10.04 1.02
CA THR A 320 8.93 -10.43 -0.32
C THR A 320 10.29 -11.10 -0.27
N LYS A 321 11.21 -10.70 0.62
CA LYS A 321 12.49 -11.40 0.82
C LYS A 321 12.36 -12.76 1.49
N LEU A 322 11.51 -12.89 2.51
CA LEU A 322 11.24 -14.18 3.14
C LEU A 322 10.65 -15.20 2.16
N LEU A 323 9.84 -14.74 1.21
CA LEU A 323 9.33 -15.57 0.13
C LEU A 323 10.39 -15.98 -0.92
N LYS A 324 11.59 -15.35 -0.91
CA LYS A 324 12.69 -15.61 -1.86
C LYS A 324 13.76 -16.55 -1.31
N ASP A 325 14.04 -16.52 0.00
CA ASP A 325 15.12 -17.29 0.61
C ASP A 325 14.80 -18.80 0.64
N ASP A 326 15.17 -19.51 -0.44
CA ASP A 326 16.34 -20.42 -0.45
C ASP A 326 16.31 -21.34 -1.68
N SER A 327 17.47 -21.53 -2.30
CA SER A 327 17.77 -22.67 -3.17
C SER A 327 17.75 -24.01 -2.43
N GLU A 328 18.02 -24.03 -1.13
CA GLU A 328 17.83 -25.21 -0.26
C GLU A 328 16.36 -25.43 0.11
N THR A 329 15.59 -24.37 0.40
CA THR A 329 14.14 -24.46 0.66
C THR A 329 13.38 -24.85 -0.60
N GLN A 330 13.82 -24.53 -1.81
CA GLN A 330 13.25 -25.09 -3.05
C GLN A 330 13.42 -26.62 -3.13
N VAL A 331 14.59 -27.15 -2.77
CA VAL A 331 14.83 -28.60 -2.70
C VAL A 331 14.00 -29.23 -1.57
N VAL A 332 13.89 -28.57 -0.42
CA VAL A 332 13.04 -29.02 0.70
C VAL A 332 11.54 -28.88 0.40
N LEU A 333 11.11 -27.87 -0.37
CA LEU A 333 9.74 -27.68 -0.88
C LEU A 333 9.39 -28.76 -1.91
N MET A 334 10.36 -29.27 -2.66
CA MET A 334 10.17 -30.45 -3.51
C MET A 334 10.14 -31.76 -2.72
N LEU A 335 10.60 -31.77 -1.47
CA LEU A 335 10.63 -32.94 -0.58
C LEU A 335 9.53 -32.92 0.51
N LYS A 336 8.93 -31.77 0.82
CA LYS A 336 7.83 -31.58 1.77
C LYS A 336 6.51 -31.41 1.02
N ASP A 337 5.48 -32.14 1.46
CA ASP A 337 4.19 -32.23 0.76
C ASP A 337 3.34 -30.93 0.75
N ASP A 338 3.61 -29.95 1.64
CA ASP A 338 2.82 -28.72 1.75
C ASP A 338 3.66 -27.43 1.65
N PRO A 339 3.57 -26.67 0.53
CA PRO A 339 4.22 -25.38 0.36
C PRO A 339 3.82 -24.30 1.38
N LEU A 340 2.61 -24.36 1.95
CA LEU A 340 2.18 -23.42 2.99
C LEU A 340 2.92 -23.69 4.30
N TYR A 341 3.12 -24.97 4.64
CA TYR A 341 3.84 -25.35 5.84
C TYR A 341 5.31 -24.89 5.79
N CYS A 342 5.97 -24.99 4.63
CA CYS A 342 7.33 -24.44 4.46
C CYS A 342 7.38 -22.91 4.69
N ARG A 343 6.39 -22.16 4.19
CA ARG A 343 6.31 -20.71 4.43
C ARG A 343 6.03 -20.38 5.89
N TYR A 344 5.22 -21.19 6.57
CA TYR A 344 4.99 -21.07 8.01
C TYR A 344 6.29 -21.28 8.80
N GLU A 345 7.08 -22.30 8.46
CA GLU A 345 8.38 -22.58 9.11
C GLU A 345 9.38 -21.42 8.96
N GLN A 346 9.36 -20.72 7.81
CA GLN A 346 10.19 -19.52 7.56
C GLN A 346 9.82 -18.34 8.47
N LEU A 347 8.62 -18.31 9.06
CA LEU A 347 8.28 -17.30 10.06
C LEU A 347 9.03 -17.52 11.37
N HIS A 348 9.59 -18.72 11.60
CA HIS A 348 10.24 -19.08 12.86
C HIS A 348 9.41 -18.73 14.10
N CYS A 349 8.09 -18.91 13.96
CA CYS A 349 7.09 -18.45 14.90
C CYS A 349 5.97 -19.49 14.99
N GLU A 350 5.84 -20.11 16.15
CA GLU A 350 4.82 -21.12 16.40
C GLU A 350 3.48 -20.47 16.71
N LEU A 351 2.43 -20.90 16.02
CA LEU A 351 1.04 -20.47 16.22
C LEU A 351 0.17 -21.68 16.58
N SER A 352 -0.19 -21.80 17.85
CA SER A 352 -1.06 -22.88 18.33
C SER A 352 -2.50 -22.37 18.49
N PRO A 353 -3.51 -22.96 17.84
CA PRO A 353 -4.89 -22.53 18.00
C PRO A 353 -5.37 -22.71 19.45
N ILE A 354 -6.18 -21.76 19.93
CA ILE A 354 -6.80 -21.82 21.25
C ILE A 354 -8.28 -22.21 21.09
N GLU A 355 -8.67 -23.28 21.77
CA GLU A 355 -10.06 -23.77 21.78
C GLU A 355 -11.00 -22.83 22.56
N ALA A 356 -12.24 -22.74 22.10
CA ALA A 356 -13.22 -21.76 22.57
C ALA A 356 -13.70 -21.97 24.03
N ASP A 357 -13.55 -23.18 24.55
CA ASP A 357 -13.93 -23.58 25.91
C ASP A 357 -12.85 -23.30 26.96
N THR A 358 -11.68 -22.82 26.55
CA THR A 358 -10.56 -22.54 27.44
C THR A 358 -10.74 -21.22 28.22
N ASN A 359 -10.15 -21.18 29.42
CA ASN A 359 -10.08 -19.94 30.21
C ASN A 359 -9.31 -18.82 29.49
N GLU A 360 -8.29 -19.17 28.70
CA GLU A 360 -7.54 -18.19 27.89
C GLU A 360 -8.44 -17.53 26.85
N PHE A 361 -9.23 -18.31 26.12
CA PHE A 361 -10.19 -17.78 25.14
C PHE A 361 -11.21 -16.86 25.82
N ALA A 362 -11.79 -17.30 26.95
CA ALA A 362 -12.75 -16.51 27.71
C ALA A 362 -12.16 -15.17 28.19
N MET A 363 -10.91 -15.18 28.66
CA MET A 363 -10.19 -13.98 29.10
C MET A 363 -9.94 -13.00 27.96
N VAL A 364 -9.44 -13.47 26.81
CA VAL A 364 -9.20 -12.61 25.64
C VAL A 364 -10.53 -12.06 25.09
N LYS A 365 -11.57 -12.90 25.00
CA LYS A 365 -12.91 -12.47 24.56
C LYS A 365 -13.49 -11.41 25.49
N LYS A 366 -13.38 -11.61 26.81
CA LYS A 366 -13.83 -10.62 27.82
C LYS A 366 -13.06 -9.31 27.67
N TYR A 367 -11.74 -9.37 27.52
CA TYR A 367 -10.89 -8.20 27.36
C TYR A 367 -11.27 -7.41 26.10
N LEU A 368 -11.46 -8.08 24.96
CA LEU A 368 -11.89 -7.46 23.70
C LEU A 368 -13.25 -6.78 23.84
N LEU A 369 -14.25 -7.47 24.39
CA LEU A 369 -15.61 -6.94 24.54
C LEU A 369 -15.67 -5.74 25.50
N ASN A 370 -15.01 -5.85 26.66
CA ASN A 370 -15.04 -4.80 27.68
C ASN A 370 -14.33 -3.54 27.20
N THR A 371 -13.24 -3.67 26.44
CA THR A 371 -12.38 -2.54 26.06
C THR A 371 -12.65 -2.01 24.65
N HIS A 372 -13.87 -2.27 24.14
CA HIS A 372 -14.40 -1.57 22.97
C HIS A 372 -14.90 -0.18 23.36
N ALA A 373 -14.26 0.84 22.83
CA ALA A 373 -14.50 2.22 23.23
C ALA A 373 -15.82 2.76 22.67
N LYS A 374 -16.55 3.54 23.47
CA LYS A 374 -17.84 4.13 23.07
C LYS A 374 -17.72 5.06 21.86
N THR A 375 -16.59 5.75 21.72
CA THR A 375 -16.32 6.64 20.56
C THR A 375 -16.00 5.88 19.28
N HIS A 376 -15.70 4.58 19.35
CA HIS A 376 -15.41 3.72 18.19
C HIS A 376 -16.61 2.84 17.85
N SER A 377 -17.80 3.41 17.86
CA SER A 377 -19.08 2.69 17.67
C SER A 377 -19.46 2.46 16.20
N GLY A 378 -18.62 2.90 15.25
CA GLY A 378 -18.83 2.74 13.81
C GLY A 378 -18.67 1.30 13.29
N TYR A 379 -18.12 0.41 14.11
CA TYR A 379 -18.01 -1.02 13.80
C TYR A 379 -18.21 -1.89 15.03
N ARG A 380 -18.53 -3.15 14.78
CA ARG A 380 -18.39 -4.26 15.72
C ARG A 380 -17.31 -5.21 15.23
N VAL A 381 -16.89 -6.13 16.08
CA VAL A 381 -15.92 -7.16 15.72
C VAL A 381 -16.38 -8.52 16.21
N ASP A 382 -16.13 -9.53 15.42
CA ASP A 382 -16.29 -10.93 15.80
C ASP A 382 -14.92 -11.61 15.80
N ILE A 383 -14.66 -12.44 16.81
CA ILE A 383 -13.43 -13.23 16.89
C ILE A 383 -13.61 -14.42 15.94
N VAL A 384 -12.70 -14.53 14.97
CA VAL A 384 -12.64 -15.67 14.05
C VAL A 384 -11.80 -16.78 14.67
N GLN A 385 -10.58 -16.46 15.11
CA GLN A 385 -9.67 -17.41 15.72
C GLN A 385 -8.66 -16.72 16.63
N ILE A 386 -8.26 -17.40 17.71
CA ILE A 386 -7.17 -16.98 18.59
C ILE A 386 -6.05 -18.01 18.49
N PHE A 387 -4.82 -17.52 18.35
CA PHE A 387 -3.62 -18.33 18.39
C PHE A 387 -2.74 -17.90 19.56
N LYS A 388 -2.24 -18.87 20.31
CA LYS A 388 -1.08 -18.68 21.17
C LYS A 388 0.16 -18.60 20.29
N ILE A 389 1.01 -17.62 20.54
CA ILE A 389 2.20 -17.36 19.73
C ILE A 389 3.47 -17.59 20.54
N SER A 390 4.45 -18.22 19.92
CA SER A 390 5.80 -18.41 20.46
C SER A 390 6.83 -18.17 19.37
N ARG A 391 7.48 -17.01 19.40
CA ARG A 391 8.53 -16.67 18.43
C ARG A 391 9.90 -17.14 18.92
N LYS A 392 10.67 -17.79 18.05
CA LYS A 392 12.01 -18.30 18.37
C LYS A 392 12.93 -17.17 18.85
N GLY A 393 13.61 -17.36 19.98
CA GLY A 393 14.55 -16.39 20.55
C GLY A 393 13.90 -15.27 21.37
N GLU A 394 12.58 -15.09 21.28
CA GLU A 394 11.90 -13.96 21.95
C GLU A 394 11.86 -14.11 23.46
N LEU A 395 11.62 -15.33 23.95
CA LEU A 395 11.56 -15.62 25.38
C LEU A 395 12.93 -15.40 26.05
N GLU A 396 14.02 -15.79 25.37
CA GLU A 396 15.38 -15.59 25.85
C GLU A 396 15.73 -14.11 25.91
N CYS A 397 15.40 -13.32 24.88
CA CYS A 397 15.58 -11.87 24.88
C CYS A 397 14.76 -11.20 25.99
N TYR A 398 13.49 -11.60 26.15
CA TYR A 398 12.59 -11.10 27.19
C TYR A 398 13.03 -11.49 28.61
N GLY A 399 13.85 -12.54 28.76
CA GLY A 399 14.32 -13.04 30.05
C GLY A 399 14.90 -11.96 30.96
N LYS A 400 15.57 -10.95 30.40
CA LYS A 400 16.12 -9.79 31.13
C LYS A 400 15.04 -8.95 31.85
N PHE A 401 13.82 -8.97 31.32
CA PHE A 401 12.68 -8.20 31.81
C PHE A 401 11.61 -9.05 32.51
N SER A 402 11.75 -10.38 32.51
CA SER A 402 10.81 -11.33 33.11
C SER A 402 10.47 -11.05 34.59
N SER A 403 11.43 -10.50 35.36
CA SER A 403 11.26 -10.13 36.77
C SER A 403 10.88 -8.66 36.99
N THR A 404 10.73 -7.88 35.92
CA THR A 404 10.36 -6.45 36.00
C THR A 404 8.97 -6.31 36.61
N LYS A 405 8.80 -5.37 37.54
CA LYS A 405 7.48 -5.04 38.11
C LYS A 405 6.59 -4.40 37.02
N ASN A 406 5.27 -4.46 37.18
CA ASN A 406 4.33 -3.86 36.22
C ASN A 406 4.50 -4.42 34.79
N ARG A 407 4.21 -5.71 34.63
CA ARG A 407 4.05 -6.36 33.31
C ARG A 407 2.57 -6.38 32.96
N MET A 408 2.22 -5.88 31.79
CA MET A 408 0.83 -5.80 31.35
C MET A 408 0.63 -6.51 30.02
N LEU A 409 -0.54 -7.13 29.84
CA LEU A 409 -0.98 -7.69 28.57
C LEU A 409 -1.72 -6.60 27.78
N LEU A 410 -1.13 -6.10 26.70
CA LEU A 410 -1.61 -4.93 25.96
C LEU A 410 -1.81 -5.20 24.48
N TRP A 411 -2.76 -4.48 23.88
CA TRP A 411 -3.14 -4.60 22.48
C TRP A 411 -2.20 -3.86 21.54
N HIS A 412 -1.82 -4.51 20.45
CA HIS A 412 -1.17 -3.89 19.31
C HIS A 412 -1.94 -4.27 18.03
N GLY A 413 -2.28 -3.27 17.20
CA GLY A 413 -2.93 -3.48 15.92
C GLY A 413 -2.06 -2.97 14.79
N SER A 414 -2.11 -3.66 13.65
CA SER A 414 -1.32 -3.33 12.46
C SER A 414 -2.04 -3.81 11.21
N ARG A 415 -1.71 -3.20 10.07
CA ARG A 415 -2.28 -3.56 8.76
C ARG A 415 -1.97 -5.02 8.41
N LEU A 416 -2.86 -5.68 7.67
CA LEU A 416 -2.68 -7.07 7.23
C LEU A 416 -1.32 -7.31 6.53
N THR A 417 -0.83 -6.33 5.77
CA THR A 417 0.45 -6.39 5.06
C THR A 417 1.68 -6.51 5.95
N ASN A 418 1.56 -6.16 7.24
CA ASN A 418 2.70 -6.03 8.14
C ASN A 418 2.99 -7.32 8.93
N TRP A 419 2.04 -8.27 8.93
CA TRP A 419 2.10 -9.43 9.82
C TRP A 419 3.21 -10.43 9.49
N THR A 420 3.55 -10.60 8.22
CA THR A 420 4.68 -11.47 7.85
C THR A 420 5.99 -10.97 8.47
N GLY A 421 6.23 -9.66 8.44
CA GLY A 421 7.41 -9.06 9.07
C GLY A 421 7.36 -9.09 10.60
N ILE A 422 6.20 -8.80 11.20
CA ILE A 422 6.01 -8.83 12.66
C ILE A 422 6.20 -10.24 13.21
N LEU A 423 5.64 -11.28 12.58
CA LEU A 423 5.75 -12.66 13.06
C LEU A 423 7.18 -13.20 12.92
N SER A 424 7.87 -12.85 11.82
CA SER A 424 9.24 -13.33 11.56
C SER A 424 10.31 -12.59 12.36
N GLN A 425 10.20 -11.27 12.50
CA GLN A 425 11.25 -10.43 13.09
C GLN A 425 10.87 -9.84 14.46
N GLY A 426 9.62 -9.94 14.86
CA GLY A 426 9.07 -9.26 16.05
C GLY A 426 8.66 -7.82 15.77
N LEU A 427 8.14 -7.15 16.80
CA LEU A 427 7.82 -5.73 16.76
C LEU A 427 9.11 -4.89 16.76
N ARG A 428 9.17 -3.84 15.93
CA ARG A 428 10.38 -3.04 15.71
C ARG A 428 10.11 -1.56 15.97
N ILE A 429 11.17 -0.86 16.37
CA ILE A 429 11.16 0.60 16.48
C ILE A 429 11.47 1.19 15.11
N ALA A 430 10.81 2.29 14.80
CA ALA A 430 11.02 3.03 13.56
C ALA A 430 12.51 3.39 13.36
N PRO A 431 13.01 3.36 12.11
CA PRO A 431 14.41 3.59 11.84
C PRO A 431 14.84 5.06 12.16
N PRO A 432 16.14 5.32 12.37
CA PRO A 432 16.66 6.66 12.64
C PRO A 432 16.26 7.71 11.59
N GLU A 433 16.13 7.30 10.33
CA GLU A 433 15.75 8.13 9.19
C GLU A 433 14.29 8.60 9.24
N ALA A 434 13.42 7.89 9.97
CA ALA A 434 12.01 8.27 10.08
C ALA A 434 11.82 9.60 10.82
N PRO A 435 10.87 10.46 10.43
CA PRO A 435 10.47 11.62 11.24
C PRO A 435 10.01 11.17 12.63
N VAL A 436 10.32 11.97 13.66
CA VAL A 436 9.68 11.79 14.97
C VAL A 436 8.23 12.30 14.93
N THR A 437 7.97 13.34 14.13
CA THR A 437 6.61 13.86 13.93
C THR A 437 5.74 12.83 13.22
N GLY A 438 4.73 12.35 13.94
CA GLY A 438 3.92 11.18 13.55
C GLY A 438 3.73 10.21 14.71
N TYR A 439 4.69 10.20 15.64
CA TYR A 439 4.66 9.46 16.90
C TYR A 439 4.41 10.41 18.06
N MET A 440 3.34 10.20 18.84
CA MET A 440 2.92 11.16 19.87
C MET A 440 3.95 11.29 21.03
N PHE A 441 4.71 10.23 21.27
CA PHE A 441 5.66 10.08 22.37
C PHE A 441 7.03 9.57 21.88
N GLY A 442 7.52 10.06 20.75
CA GLY A 442 8.81 9.62 20.20
C GLY A 442 8.77 8.23 19.57
N LYS A 443 9.93 7.76 19.09
CA LYS A 443 10.05 6.49 18.35
C LYS A 443 10.14 5.31 19.30
N GLY A 444 9.03 4.59 19.49
CA GLY A 444 8.96 3.37 20.28
C GLY A 444 7.92 2.42 19.72
N VAL A 445 7.69 1.31 20.41
CA VAL A 445 6.58 0.40 20.09
C VAL A 445 5.37 0.79 20.94
N TYR A 446 4.26 1.05 20.26
CA TYR A 446 3.03 1.56 20.86
C TYR A 446 2.04 0.43 21.13
N PHE A 447 1.46 0.49 22.32
CA PHE A 447 0.41 -0.41 22.79
C PHE A 447 -0.76 0.37 23.40
N ALA A 448 -1.93 -0.25 23.46
CA ALA A 448 -3.11 0.27 24.14
C ALA A 448 -3.70 -0.78 25.09
N ASP A 449 -4.33 -0.31 26.16
CA ASP A 449 -5.20 -1.10 27.03
C ASP A 449 -6.63 -1.21 26.46
N MET A 450 -6.98 -0.34 25.51
CA MET A 450 -8.27 -0.35 24.81
C MET A 450 -8.19 -1.11 23.49
N PHE A 451 -8.90 -2.23 23.36
CA PHE A 451 -8.97 -3.04 22.14
C PHE A 451 -9.25 -2.18 20.89
N SER A 452 -10.35 -1.43 20.91
CA SER A 452 -10.81 -0.68 19.73
C SER A 452 -9.83 0.42 19.28
N LYS A 453 -8.96 0.89 20.17
CA LYS A 453 -7.92 1.87 19.83
C LYS A 453 -6.86 1.21 18.96
N SER A 454 -6.39 0.04 19.35
CA SER A 454 -5.46 -0.77 18.56
C SER A 454 -6.12 -1.31 17.29
N ALA A 455 -7.39 -1.72 17.35
CA ALA A 455 -8.14 -2.23 16.19
C ALA A 455 -8.24 -1.23 15.03
N ASN A 456 -8.30 0.09 15.32
CA ASN A 456 -8.29 1.11 14.27
C ASN A 456 -7.01 1.10 13.41
N TYR A 457 -5.89 0.58 13.93
CA TYR A 457 -4.63 0.45 13.18
C TYR A 457 -4.64 -0.73 12.20
N CYS A 458 -5.60 -1.67 12.31
CA CYS A 458 -5.78 -2.73 11.32
C CYS A 458 -6.18 -2.17 9.94
N CYS A 459 -6.74 -0.95 9.89
CA CYS A 459 -7.21 -0.29 8.66
C CYS A 459 -8.22 -1.14 7.85
N ALA A 460 -9.07 -1.90 8.55
CA ALA A 460 -10.17 -2.64 7.95
C ALA A 460 -11.20 -1.70 7.31
N SER A 461 -11.97 -2.20 6.35
CA SER A 461 -13.03 -1.48 5.65
C SER A 461 -14.19 -2.42 5.31
N SER A 462 -15.30 -1.89 4.80
CA SER A 462 -16.42 -2.72 4.34
C SER A 462 -16.05 -3.72 3.23
N GLN A 463 -15.02 -3.41 2.43
CA GLN A 463 -14.50 -4.30 1.38
C GLN A 463 -13.47 -5.30 1.91
N LEU A 464 -12.67 -4.90 2.91
CA LEU A 464 -11.61 -5.71 3.53
C LEU A 464 -11.86 -5.77 5.02
N ARG A 465 -12.65 -6.77 5.42
CA ARG A 465 -13.19 -6.89 6.78
C ARG A 465 -12.26 -7.61 7.75
N ASP A 466 -11.31 -8.40 7.24
CA ASP A 466 -10.36 -9.11 8.08
C ASP A 466 -9.40 -8.15 8.79
N GLY A 467 -9.14 -8.40 10.06
CA GLY A 467 -8.05 -7.76 10.77
C GLY A 467 -7.39 -8.71 11.75
N VAL A 468 -6.12 -8.43 12.01
CA VAL A 468 -5.30 -9.20 12.95
C VAL A 468 -4.77 -8.23 14.01
N LEU A 469 -4.77 -8.69 15.26
CA LEU A 469 -4.23 -7.96 16.40
C LEU A 469 -3.31 -8.87 17.21
N LEU A 470 -2.43 -8.24 17.98
CA LEU A 470 -1.59 -8.89 18.98
C LEU A 470 -2.02 -8.49 20.39
N LEU A 471 -1.91 -9.45 21.30
CA LEU A 471 -1.73 -9.20 22.72
C LEU A 471 -0.29 -9.54 23.08
N CYS A 472 0.41 -8.54 23.60
CA CYS A 472 1.80 -8.68 24.03
C CYS A 472 1.91 -8.50 25.54
N GLU A 473 2.73 -9.34 26.17
CA GLU A 473 3.25 -9.11 27.51
C GLU A 473 4.34 -8.04 27.41
N VAL A 474 4.07 -6.87 27.98
CA VAL A 474 4.97 -5.70 27.91
C VAL A 474 5.49 -5.41 29.31
N ALA A 475 6.81 -5.46 29.48
CA ALA A 475 7.48 -5.08 30.72
C ALA A 475 7.60 -3.55 30.80
N LEU A 476 6.59 -2.91 31.39
CA LEU A 476 6.53 -1.44 31.47
C LEU A 476 7.45 -0.89 32.57
N GLY A 477 7.58 -1.62 33.68
CA GLY A 477 8.33 -1.11 34.83
C GLY A 477 7.72 0.16 35.39
N GLU A 478 8.60 1.03 35.89
CA GLU A 478 8.24 2.39 36.28
C GLU A 478 7.99 3.24 35.03
N MET A 479 6.77 3.76 34.89
CA MET A 479 6.34 4.53 33.73
C MET A 479 6.58 6.04 33.92
N ALA A 480 7.00 6.73 32.88
CA ALA A 480 6.94 8.18 32.77
C ALA A 480 5.54 8.57 32.25
N GLU A 481 4.72 9.15 33.13
CA GLU A 481 3.36 9.55 32.76
C GLU A 481 3.35 10.95 32.12
N LEU A 482 2.69 11.07 30.97
CA LEU A 482 2.58 12.31 30.20
C LEU A 482 1.11 12.60 29.88
N LEU A 483 0.67 13.84 30.12
CA LEU A 483 -0.71 14.30 29.87
C LEU A 483 -0.88 14.92 28.46
N ALA A 484 0.23 15.28 27.84
CA ALA A 484 0.31 15.91 26.52
C ALA A 484 1.38 15.23 25.66
N ALA A 485 1.24 15.35 24.34
CA ALA A 485 2.21 14.83 23.39
C ALA A 485 3.61 15.41 23.67
N ASP A 486 4.62 14.53 23.68
CA ASP A 486 6.02 14.91 23.82
C ASP A 486 6.86 14.06 22.86
N TYR A 487 7.31 14.69 21.79
CA TYR A 487 8.12 14.04 20.76
C TYR A 487 9.49 13.56 21.27
N ASN A 488 9.94 13.98 22.45
CA ASN A 488 11.19 13.54 23.07
C ASN A 488 10.98 12.56 24.23
N ALA A 489 9.79 11.95 24.35
CA ALA A 489 9.47 11.04 25.45
C ALA A 489 10.32 9.75 25.46
N ASP A 490 11.04 9.47 24.38
CA ASP A 490 12.06 8.42 24.29
C ASP A 490 13.28 8.70 25.20
N ARG A 491 13.49 9.96 25.59
CA ARG A 491 14.47 10.37 26.60
C ARG A 491 13.92 10.14 28.00
N LEU A 492 13.81 8.87 28.38
CA LEU A 492 13.25 8.46 29.66
C LEU A 492 14.01 9.07 30.85
N PRO A 493 13.28 9.61 31.87
CA PRO A 493 13.88 9.99 33.14
C PRO A 493 14.58 8.82 33.82
N LYS A 494 15.59 9.11 34.65
CA LYS A 494 16.36 8.08 35.35
C LYS A 494 15.44 7.15 36.16
N GLY A 495 15.55 5.84 35.91
CA GLY A 495 14.77 4.81 36.58
C GLY A 495 13.41 4.49 35.94
N LYS A 496 12.99 5.23 34.91
CA LYS A 496 11.81 4.90 34.10
C LYS A 496 12.19 3.95 32.96
N LEU A 497 11.30 3.02 32.63
CA LEU A 497 11.50 2.02 31.58
C LEU A 497 10.54 2.18 30.39
N SER A 498 9.49 2.97 30.54
CA SER A 498 8.48 3.18 29.50
C SER A 498 7.77 4.52 29.69
N THR A 499 7.04 4.95 28.67
CA THR A 499 6.16 6.12 28.72
C THR A 499 4.71 5.67 28.73
N LYS A 500 3.88 6.36 29.52
CA LYS A 500 2.42 6.22 29.50
C LYS A 500 1.80 7.56 29.11
N GLY A 501 1.21 7.62 27.93
CA GLY A 501 0.29 8.70 27.57
C GLY A 501 -1.01 8.49 28.34
N VAL A 502 -1.32 9.39 29.27
CA VAL A 502 -2.50 9.26 30.13
C VAL A 502 -3.72 9.77 29.38
N GLY A 503 -4.72 8.91 29.22
CA GLY A 503 -5.98 9.23 28.56
C GLY A 503 -7.13 9.45 29.52
N ALA A 504 -8.13 10.21 29.06
CA ALA A 504 -9.34 10.53 29.84
C ALA A 504 -10.15 9.30 30.23
N THR A 505 -10.08 8.22 29.46
CA THR A 505 -10.78 6.96 29.71
C THR A 505 -9.80 5.79 29.70
N ALA A 506 -9.89 4.91 30.69
CA ALA A 506 -9.09 3.71 30.80
C ALA A 506 -9.91 2.55 31.40
N PRO A 507 -9.56 1.28 31.15
CA PRO A 507 -10.14 0.15 31.87
C PRO A 507 -9.99 0.32 33.39
N ASP A 508 -11.02 -0.06 34.16
CA ASP A 508 -10.89 -0.07 35.62
C ASP A 508 -9.83 -1.09 36.05
N ILE A 509 -8.77 -0.59 36.70
CA ILE A 509 -7.65 -1.41 37.15
C ILE A 509 -8.07 -2.38 38.26
N LEU A 510 -9.10 -2.04 39.05
CA LEU A 510 -9.61 -2.90 40.13
C LEU A 510 -10.27 -4.18 39.61
N ASP A 511 -10.79 -4.13 38.39
CA ASP A 511 -11.40 -5.26 37.68
C ASP A 511 -10.38 -6.01 36.79
N SER A 512 -9.08 -5.74 36.96
CA SER A 512 -8.02 -6.43 36.22
C SER A 512 -7.89 -7.88 36.68
N GLN A 513 -7.55 -8.75 35.74
CA GLN A 513 -7.15 -10.12 36.04
C GLN A 513 -5.63 -10.20 36.13
N VAL A 514 -5.10 -10.90 37.13
CA VAL A 514 -3.67 -11.20 37.23
C VAL A 514 -3.46 -12.66 36.86
N LEU A 515 -2.57 -12.93 35.91
CA LEU A 515 -2.21 -14.28 35.50
C LEU A 515 -1.26 -14.94 36.52
N GLU A 516 -1.11 -16.26 36.45
CA GLU A 516 -0.24 -17.04 37.36
C GLU A 516 1.22 -16.58 37.33
N ASP A 517 1.68 -16.11 36.18
CA ASP A 517 3.00 -15.54 35.96
C ASP A 517 3.13 -14.07 36.40
N GLY A 518 2.09 -13.49 37.01
CA GLY A 518 2.07 -12.13 37.55
C GLY A 518 1.79 -11.02 36.52
N VAL A 519 1.47 -11.38 35.27
CA VAL A 519 1.09 -10.41 34.24
C VAL A 519 -0.32 -9.87 34.51
N VAL A 520 -0.49 -8.56 34.42
CA VAL A 520 -1.78 -7.87 34.61
C VAL A 520 -2.51 -7.75 33.27
N VAL A 521 -3.75 -8.19 33.22
CA VAL A 521 -4.66 -8.03 32.08
C VAL A 521 -5.73 -6.99 32.45
N PRO A 522 -5.65 -5.75 31.93
CA PRO A 522 -6.56 -4.66 32.28
C PRO A 522 -7.89 -4.79 31.52
N LEU A 523 -8.64 -5.86 31.81
CA LEU A 523 -9.89 -6.23 31.14
C LEU A 523 -11.15 -5.63 31.78
N GLY A 524 -10.98 -4.67 32.70
CA GLY A 524 -12.07 -3.95 33.35
C GLY A 524 -12.90 -3.13 32.38
N THR A 525 -14.13 -2.78 32.77
CA THR A 525 -14.94 -1.86 31.95
C THR A 525 -14.33 -0.45 31.99
N PRO A 526 -14.29 0.28 30.87
CA PRO A 526 -13.70 1.61 30.81
C PRO A 526 -14.41 2.62 31.72
N LYS A 527 -13.64 3.36 32.51
CA LYS A 527 -14.10 4.47 33.36
C LYS A 527 -13.37 5.76 32.99
N GLU A 528 -14.06 6.88 33.14
CA GLU A 528 -13.44 8.20 33.02
C GLU A 528 -12.52 8.45 34.22
N GLN A 529 -11.34 8.98 33.96
CA GLN A 529 -10.37 9.35 34.99
C GLN A 529 -10.70 10.75 35.50
N ASN A 530 -11.18 10.84 36.75
CA ASN A 530 -11.56 12.11 37.36
C ASN A 530 -10.36 13.09 37.43
N ASN A 531 -10.61 14.37 37.14
CA ASN A 531 -9.72 15.51 37.41
C ASN A 531 -8.39 15.58 36.62
N LEU A 532 -8.29 14.95 35.45
CA LEU A 532 -7.10 15.06 34.59
C LEU A 532 -7.44 15.84 33.30
N GLN A 533 -6.88 17.04 33.16
CA GLN A 533 -6.91 17.78 31.90
C GLN A 533 -5.88 17.17 30.94
N CYS A 534 -6.22 16.00 30.39
CA CYS A 534 -5.39 15.25 29.46
C CYS A 534 -5.79 15.52 28.01
N SER A 535 -4.82 15.47 27.10
CA SER A 535 -5.07 15.67 25.65
C SER A 535 -5.47 14.39 24.91
N LEU A 536 -5.35 13.23 25.56
CA LEU A 536 -5.67 11.93 24.98
C LEU A 536 -7.02 11.45 25.50
N LEU A 537 -7.81 10.81 24.63
CA LEU A 537 -9.06 10.16 25.04
C LEU A 537 -8.82 8.83 25.77
N TYR A 538 -7.77 8.10 25.41
CA TYR A 538 -7.45 6.76 25.91
C TYR A 538 -5.94 6.62 26.11
N ASN A 539 -5.52 5.73 27.00
CA ASN A 539 -4.10 5.52 27.29
C ASN A 539 -3.30 5.05 26.08
N GLU A 540 -1.99 5.33 26.12
CA GLU A 540 -0.96 4.70 25.27
C GLU A 540 0.21 4.27 26.14
N TYR A 541 0.79 3.12 25.82
CA TYR A 541 1.96 2.60 26.49
C TYR A 541 3.07 2.42 25.46
N ILE A 542 4.23 3.00 25.72
CA ILE A 542 5.33 3.06 24.77
C ILE A 542 6.59 2.51 25.44
N VAL A 543 7.21 1.54 24.78
CA VAL A 543 8.53 1.03 25.17
C VAL A 543 9.54 1.36 24.07
N TYR A 544 10.77 1.67 24.51
CA TYR A 544 11.86 2.09 23.63
C TYR A 544 12.96 1.02 23.52
N ASN A 545 12.72 -0.17 24.07
CA ASN A 545 13.54 -1.36 23.87
C ASN A 545 12.64 -2.55 23.49
N ILE A 546 12.93 -3.17 22.34
CA ILE A 546 12.16 -4.31 21.82
C ILE A 546 12.25 -5.55 22.72
N GLU A 547 13.30 -5.67 23.54
CA GLU A 547 13.45 -6.77 24.50
C GLU A 547 12.44 -6.69 25.66
N GLN A 548 11.73 -5.56 25.83
CA GLN A 548 10.64 -5.41 26.81
C GLN A 548 9.31 -6.04 26.35
N ILE A 549 9.28 -6.68 25.19
CA ILE A 549 8.06 -7.16 24.55
C ILE A 549 8.14 -8.66 24.31
N ARG A 550 7.08 -9.36 24.67
CA ARG A 550 6.85 -10.75 24.33
C ARG A 550 5.45 -10.92 23.77
N MET A 551 5.32 -11.46 22.56
CA MET A 551 4.02 -11.75 21.95
C MET A 551 3.39 -12.96 22.66
N ARG A 552 2.10 -12.88 22.99
CA ARG A 552 1.39 -13.95 23.72
C ARG A 552 0.24 -14.52 22.92
N TYR A 553 -0.55 -13.66 22.27
CA TYR A 553 -1.69 -14.09 21.47
C TYR A 553 -1.78 -13.29 20.17
N VAL A 554 -2.10 -13.98 19.07
CA VAL A 554 -2.54 -13.40 17.80
C VAL A 554 -4.04 -13.62 17.68
N ILE A 555 -4.79 -12.56 17.41
CA ILE A 555 -6.25 -12.59 17.33
C ILE A 555 -6.66 -12.19 15.91
N HIS A 556 -7.28 -13.12 15.19
CA HIS A 556 -7.95 -12.84 13.93
C HIS A 556 -9.40 -12.45 14.23
N VAL A 557 -9.78 -11.26 13.79
CA VAL A 557 -11.12 -10.70 13.93
C VAL A 557 -11.72 -10.33 12.58
N LEU A 558 -13.04 -10.33 12.51
CA LEU A 558 -13.80 -9.82 11.38
C LEU A 558 -14.51 -8.53 11.80
N PHE A 559 -14.27 -7.44 11.08
CA PHE A 559 -14.93 -6.16 11.32
C PHE A 559 -16.31 -6.13 10.66
N ASP A 560 -17.31 -5.68 11.40
CA ASP A 560 -18.67 -5.45 10.93
C ASP A 560 -18.99 -3.96 11.01
N PHE A 561 -18.86 -3.28 9.87
CA PHE A 561 -19.11 -1.85 9.77
C PHE A 561 -20.62 -1.60 9.68
N LYS A 562 -21.10 -0.64 10.45
CA LYS A 562 -22.50 -0.21 10.34
C LYS A 562 -22.65 0.55 9.01
N ASN A 563 -23.59 0.09 8.17
CA ASN A 563 -23.99 0.78 6.94
C ASN A 563 -24.64 2.14 7.24
#